data_AF-A0A6A9UWD8-F1
#
_entry.id   AF-A0A6A9UWD8-F1
#
_cell.length_a   1.000
_cell.length_b   1.000
_cell.length_c   1.000
_cell.angle_alpha   90.00
_cell.angle_beta   90.00
_cell.angle_gamma   90.00
#
_symmetry.space_group_name_H-M   'P 1'
#
loop_
_entity.id
_entity.type
_entity.pdbx_description
1 polymer ?
#
loop_
_entity_poly.entity_id
_entity_poly.type
_entity_poly.pdbx_seq_one_letter_code
_entity_poly.pdbx_strand_id
1 'polypeptide(L)'
;MTEAAERSVHSHPKYHHGRSPAAWAGVLLGLVGFVVGSIGFLVGPDPEAIDPNWLVIGIGAAIVVAGMIATVVLRAVGLGND
;
A
#
# COMPACT_ATOMS: atom_id res chain seq x y z
N MET A 1 10.79 -3.68 40.42
CA MET A 1 9.89 -4.40 39.47
C MET A 1 8.84 -3.48 38.85
N THR A 2 8.50 -2.35 39.48
CA THR A 2 7.57 -1.34 38.95
C THR A 2 8.10 -0.55 37.75
N GLU A 3 9.38 -0.14 37.76
CA GLU A 3 9.98 0.59 36.62
C GLU A 3 10.00 -0.20 35.31
N ALA A 4 10.17 -1.53 35.38
CA ALA A 4 10.18 -2.39 34.20
C ALA A 4 8.78 -2.54 33.58
N ALA A 5 7.73 -2.45 34.39
CA ALA A 5 6.33 -2.49 33.94
C ALA A 5 5.89 -1.12 33.39
N GLU A 6 6.35 -0.01 33.95
CA GLU A 6 6.08 1.33 33.40
C GLU A 6 6.74 1.53 32.03
N ARG A 7 7.96 1.00 31.83
CA ARG A 7 8.68 1.12 30.56
C ARG A 7 8.04 0.36 29.40
N SER A 8 7.34 -0.75 29.68
CA SER A 8 6.68 -1.55 28.63
C SER A 8 5.38 -0.91 28.14
N VAL A 9 4.71 -0.12 28.97
CA VAL A 9 3.47 0.60 28.60
C VAL A 9 3.76 1.81 27.70
N HIS A 10 4.95 2.42 27.83
CA HIS A 10 5.34 3.62 27.08
C HIS A 10 6.20 3.38 25.83
N SER A 11 6.55 2.14 25.48
CA SER A 11 7.37 1.89 24.29
C SER A 11 6.52 1.79 23.03
N HIS A 12 6.58 2.81 22.16
CA HIS A 12 6.08 2.67 20.79
C HIS A 12 6.82 1.51 20.09
N PRO A 13 6.12 0.63 19.35
CA PRO A 13 6.77 -0.41 18.57
C PRO A 13 7.77 0.24 17.60
N LYS A 14 9.06 -0.05 17.77
CA LYS A 14 10.10 0.38 16.83
C LYS A 14 10.13 -0.60 15.66
N TYR A 15 9.71 -0.14 14.49
CA TYR A 15 9.81 -0.96 13.28
C TYR A 15 11.20 -0.80 12.69
N HIS A 16 11.86 -1.93 12.38
CA HIS A 16 13.02 -1.88 11.48
C HIS A 16 12.54 -1.47 10.10
N HIS A 17 13.33 -0.65 9.39
CA HIS A 17 13.01 -0.15 8.06
C HIS A 17 12.53 -1.28 7.13
N GLY A 18 11.47 -1.02 6.37
CA GLY A 18 10.87 -2.01 5.46
C GLY A 18 10.03 -3.10 6.14
N ARG A 19 9.94 -3.15 7.47
CA ARG A 19 9.07 -4.08 8.23
C ARG A 19 7.84 -3.42 8.85
N SER A 20 7.59 -2.13 8.61
CA SER A 20 6.41 -1.46 9.14
C SER A 20 5.15 -1.84 8.35
N PRO A 21 3.99 -2.01 9.01
CA PRO A 21 2.71 -2.25 8.34
C PRO A 21 2.37 -1.20 7.28
N ALA A 22 2.74 0.07 7.52
CA ALA A 22 2.56 1.15 6.55
C ALA A 22 3.34 0.90 5.25
N ALA A 23 4.59 0.43 5.34
CA ALA A 23 5.40 0.13 4.16
C ALA A 23 4.81 -1.03 3.35
N TRP A 24 4.40 -2.11 4.02
CA TRP A 24 3.84 -3.28 3.35
C TRP A 24 2.47 -3.01 2.71
N ALA A 25 1.63 -2.20 3.37
CA ALA A 25 0.34 -1.79 2.79
C ALA A 25 0.52 -1.00 1.49
N GLY A 26 1.43 -0.02 1.48
CA GLY A 26 1.74 0.76 0.28
C GLY A 26 2.31 -0.10 -0.86
N VAL A 27 3.24 -0.99 -0.53
CA VAL A 27 3.86 -1.90 -1.53
C VAL A 27 2.84 -2.84 -2.14
N LEU A 28 2.00 -3.50 -1.33
CA LEU A 28 0.98 -4.41 -1.84
C LEU A 28 -0.06 -3.69 -2.70
N LEU A 29 -0.59 -2.57 -2.23
CA LEU A 29 -1.59 -1.82 -2.99
C LEU A 29 -1.00 -1.23 -4.26
N GLY A 30 0.25 -0.75 -4.22
CA GLY A 30 0.98 -0.32 -5.41
C GLY A 30 1.16 -1.46 -6.42
N LEU A 31 1.57 -2.65 -5.96
CA LEU A 31 1.74 -3.83 -6.81
C LEU A 31 0.40 -4.27 -7.44
N VAL A 32 -0.67 -4.37 -6.65
CA VAL A 32 -1.99 -4.77 -7.14
C VAL A 32 -2.51 -3.74 -8.16
N GLY A 33 -2.44 -2.45 -7.84
CA GLY A 33 -2.85 -1.38 -8.75
C GLY A 33 -2.06 -1.39 -10.06
N PHE A 34 -0.75 -1.62 -9.98
CA PHE A 34 0.12 -1.75 -11.16
C PHE A 34 -0.26 -2.95 -12.02
N VAL A 35 -0.50 -4.12 -11.42
CA VAL A 35 -0.92 -5.33 -12.15
C VAL A 35 -2.28 -5.11 -12.82
N VAL A 36 -3.27 -4.57 -12.11
CA VAL A 36 -4.59 -4.27 -12.67
C VAL A 36 -4.49 -3.27 -13.81
N GLY A 37 -3.73 -2.19 -13.64
CA GLY A 37 -3.49 -1.20 -14.69
C GLY A 37 -2.79 -1.79 -15.91
N SER A 38 -1.80 -2.66 -15.69
CA SER A 38 -1.08 -3.37 -16.77
C SER A 38 -2.01 -4.31 -17.53
N ILE A 39 -2.90 -5.03 -16.85
CA ILE A 39 -3.93 -5.87 -17.50
C ILE A 39 -4.87 -4.99 -18.33
N GLY A 40 -5.35 -3.88 -17.78
CA GLY A 40 -6.21 -2.95 -18.52
C GLY A 40 -5.53 -2.37 -19.75
N PHE A 41 -4.21 -2.20 -19.74
CA PHE A 41 -3.44 -1.70 -20.86
C PHE A 41 -3.15 -2.77 -21.92
N LEU A 42 -2.83 -3.99 -21.50
CA LEU A 42 -2.37 -5.06 -22.40
C LEU A 42 -3.50 -5.95 -22.94
N VAL A 43 -4.58 -6.13 -22.17
CA VAL A 43 -5.67 -7.07 -22.47
C VAL A 43 -6.93 -6.28 -22.75
N GLY A 44 -6.87 -5.43 -23.78
CA GLY A 44 -8.00 -4.62 -24.22
C GLY A 44 -9.32 -5.39 -24.41
N PRO A 45 -10.46 -4.69 -24.58
CA PRO A 45 -11.74 -5.34 -24.86
C PRO A 45 -11.69 -6.24 -26.10
N ASP A 46 -10.89 -5.82 -27.09
CA ASP A 46 -10.74 -6.48 -28.37
C ASP A 46 -9.44 -7.30 -28.38
N PRO A 47 -9.50 -8.64 -28.56
CA PRO A 47 -8.31 -9.51 -28.53
C PRO A 47 -7.37 -9.36 -29.73
N GLU A 48 -7.86 -8.77 -30.83
CA GLU A 48 -7.13 -8.67 -32.10
C GLU A 48 -6.31 -7.38 -32.23
N ALA A 49 -6.54 -6.41 -31.33
CA ALA A 49 -5.88 -5.12 -31.30
C ALA A 49 -5.46 -4.75 -29.88
N ILE A 50 -4.40 -3.97 -29.74
CA ILE A 50 -4.01 -3.43 -28.42
C ILE A 50 -4.87 -2.19 -28.16
N ASP A 51 -6.08 -2.41 -27.62
CA ASP A 51 -7.02 -1.34 -27.29
C ASP A 51 -7.14 -1.13 -25.77
N PRO A 52 -6.52 -0.10 -25.19
CA PRO A 52 -6.49 0.08 -23.73
C PRO A 52 -7.88 0.21 -23.11
N ASN A 53 -8.18 -0.62 -22.11
CA ASN A 53 -9.37 -0.48 -21.29
C ASN A 53 -9.16 0.62 -20.24
N TRP A 54 -9.55 1.86 -20.58
CA TRP A 54 -9.38 3.00 -19.69
C TRP A 54 -10.10 2.88 -18.35
N LEU A 55 -11.21 2.15 -18.29
CA LEU A 55 -11.91 1.90 -17.02
C LEU A 55 -11.05 1.05 -16.08
N VAL A 56 -10.49 -0.07 -16.57
CA VAL A 56 -9.63 -0.96 -15.78
C VAL A 56 -8.33 -0.26 -15.37
N ILE A 57 -7.77 0.54 -16.27
CA ILE A 57 -6.60 1.38 -15.98
C ILE A 57 -6.91 2.40 -14.88
N GLY A 58 -8.09 3.05 -14.95
CA GLY A 58 -8.57 3.94 -13.90
C GLY A 58 -8.73 3.25 -12.55
N ILE A 59 -9.22 2.01 -12.53
CA ILE A 59 -9.31 1.18 -11.31
C ILE A 59 -7.90 0.90 -10.76
N GLY A 60 -6.96 0.49 -11.62
CA GLY A 60 -5.56 0.28 -11.22
C GLY A 60 -4.94 1.55 -10.60
N ALA A 61 -5.12 2.70 -11.24
CA ALA A 61 -4.65 3.99 -10.72
C ALA A 61 -5.29 4.36 -9.38
N ALA A 62 -6.61 4.14 -9.23
CA ALA A 62 -7.32 4.39 -7.97
C ALA A 62 -6.79 3.52 -6.82
N ILE A 63 -6.44 2.26 -7.08
CA ILE A 63 -5.83 1.36 -6.09
C ILE A 63 -4.45 1.89 -5.65
N VAL A 64 -3.61 2.37 -6.59
CA VAL A 64 -2.31 2.98 -6.26
C VAL A 64 -2.49 4.20 -5.36
N VAL A 65 -3.42 5.08 -5.71
CA VAL A 65 -3.74 6.27 -4.88
C VAL A 65 -4.23 5.86 -3.49
N ALA A 66 -5.11 4.87 -3.41
CA ALA A 66 -5.55 4.31 -2.13
C ALA A 66 -4.39 3.74 -1.30
N GLY A 67 -3.40 3.09 -1.96
CA GLY A 67 -2.16 2.63 -1.32
C GLY A 67 -1.32 3.76 -0.73
N MET A 68 -1.19 4.87 -1.44
CA MET A 68 -0.51 6.06 -0.92
C MET A 68 -1.23 6.62 0.30
N ILE A 69 -2.56 6.78 0.22
CA ILE A 69 -3.38 7.27 1.33
C ILE A 69 -3.27 6.33 2.53
N ALA A 70 -3.41 5.02 2.32
CA ALA A 70 -3.28 4.02 3.38
C ALA A 70 -1.90 4.10 4.06
N THR A 71 -0.83 4.28 3.30
CA THR A 71 0.53 4.42 3.86
C THR A 71 0.64 5.66 4.75
N VAL A 72 0.10 6.80 4.31
CA VAL A 72 0.09 8.05 5.09
C VAL A 72 -0.73 7.90 6.37
N VAL A 73 -1.93 7.30 6.27
CA VAL A 73 -2.80 7.05 7.42
C VAL A 73 -2.14 6.11 8.42
N LEU A 74 -1.55 5.00 7.95
CA LEU A 74 -0.87 4.03 8.81
C LEU A 74 0.35 4.64 9.50
N ARG A 75 1.10 5.51 8.82
CA ARG A 75 2.17 6.30 9.45
C ARG A 75 1.63 7.22 10.53
N ALA A 76 0.53 7.92 10.26
CA ALA A 76 -0.08 8.87 11.19
C ALA A 76 -0.58 8.20 12.50
N VAL A 77 -1.03 6.94 12.43
CA VAL A 77 -1.46 6.17 13.61
C VAL A 77 -0.32 5.39 14.30
N GLY A 78 0.94 5.61 13.90
CA GLY A 78 2.11 5.00 14.54
C GLY A 78 2.51 3.61 14.00
N LEU A 79 1.88 3.13 12.94
CA LEU A 79 2.19 1.85 12.27
C LEU A 79 3.24 1.98 11.15
N GLY A 80 3.95 3.10 11.13
CA GLY A 80 4.97 3.40 10.13
C GLY A 80 6.21 4.06 10.69
N ASN A 81 6.38 4.06 12.01
CA ASN A 81 7.46 4.79 12.67
C ASN A 81 8.76 3.98 12.68
N ASP A 82 9.79 4.57 12.09
CA ASP A 82 11.19 4.15 12.16
C ASP A 82 11.86 4.75 13.41
#